data_AF-A0A1C7NMY4-F1
#
_entry.id   AF-A0A1C7NMY4-F1
#
_cell.length_a   1.000
_cell.length_b   1.000
_cell.length_c   1.000
_cell.angle_alpha   90.00
_cell.angle_beta   90.00
_cell.angle_gamma   90.00
#
_symmetry.space_group_name_H-M   'P 1'
#
loop_
_entity.id
_entity.type
_entity.pdbx_description
1 polymer ?
#
loop_
_entity_poly.entity_id
_entity_poly.type
_entity_poly.pdbx_seq_one_letter_code
_entity_poly.pdbx_strand_id
1 'polypeptide(L)'
;MTDNIDRWSFTSELDSLWNMKPKAAYNKTDTENDTMFSSSNLLVELLISQAILDSSEFKALSFDNLEALKKELKVIHDSIHHTTKNLQLENRIKNISKSLENANLKSSRHSVLYLADQRQSNENKIKQMSEFLEGLKERQVEIKKGLLQHTAAVLSKGIQNMELTAAKKRRNQLDYSDMLLPLQNELDLIARKVNKICASKFNINLSSSTVEKLLQLEKRLQTNGTGNQMAALNHLGNPKSFLNESNTHKISHEKMQLIAIEQQKDSYYNKMVDLELLTTKLLSHVDQFSQRQKALQMECMLYKTESIELEIWHKTWERDCALNTDNHPPSSQSDEIAHHQQLQQQAEKYESEINQQNILIQRNTRRYQQLEVDIHRLSDQKVDLESTIHSKSRLLDEKDRRITQLHLQLQSQKQASQTSNRYDTQLREQEKKRLNESFQQREACWTSHTHKKEDQFDELLESFDRLTNMAMEFDTDRMRYDKRISQLNHNVSELEMELITHKIKRLGFNNQEPPTTQLLRKEFRQLVADIKEAHQIRMEQEAEEIRRLQLQLEELHNTNHNTAYKYQQHISTQTDYWN
;
A
#
# COMPACT_ATOMS: atom_id res chain seq x y z
N MET A 1 3.40 14.47 20.86
CA MET A 1 2.16 13.91 20.33
C MET A 1 2.45 13.53 18.90
N THR A 2 2.68 12.24 18.67
CA THR A 2 3.10 11.70 17.38
C THR A 2 1.88 11.08 16.72
N ASP A 3 1.29 11.80 15.76
CA ASP A 3 0.23 11.27 14.91
C ASP A 3 0.81 10.17 14.03
N ASN A 4 0.41 8.94 14.33
CA ASN A 4 0.67 7.76 13.55
C ASN A 4 -0.29 7.79 12.36
N ILE A 5 0.11 8.48 11.28
CA ILE A 5 -0.63 8.49 10.03
C ILE A 5 -0.39 7.13 9.37
N ASP A 6 -1.39 6.26 9.45
CA ASP A 6 -1.43 4.99 8.73
C ASP A 6 -1.27 5.26 7.25
N ARG A 7 -0.06 5.02 6.77
CA ARG A 7 0.32 5.09 5.37
C ARG A 7 -0.39 3.94 4.65
N TRP A 8 -1.52 4.24 4.04
CA TRP A 8 -2.12 3.41 3.00
C TRP A 8 -1.03 3.01 2.00
N SER A 9 -0.65 1.73 2.01
CA SER A 9 0.30 1.20 1.05
C SER A 9 -0.48 0.42 0.00
N PHE A 10 -0.23 0.76 -1.26
CA PHE A 10 -0.66 0.02 -2.46
C PHE A 10 -0.37 -1.48 -2.37
N THR A 11 0.63 -1.88 -1.56
CA THR A 11 0.94 -3.28 -1.30
C THR A 11 -0.14 -3.99 -0.48
N SER A 12 -0.88 -3.31 0.40
CA SER A 12 -1.99 -3.91 1.16
C SER A 12 -3.24 -4.13 0.30
N GLU A 13 -3.51 -3.24 -0.66
CA GLU A 13 -4.57 -3.44 -1.66
C GLU A 13 -4.23 -4.56 -2.64
N LEU A 14 -2.98 -4.66 -3.08
CA LEU A 14 -2.53 -5.79 -3.88
C LEU A 14 -2.64 -7.11 -3.10
N ASP A 15 -2.29 -7.12 -1.82
CA ASP A 15 -2.44 -8.32 -0.99
C ASP A 15 -3.92 -8.69 -0.77
N SER A 16 -4.81 -7.70 -0.67
CA SER A 16 -6.26 -7.90 -0.62
C SER A 16 -6.80 -8.46 -1.95
N LEU A 17 -6.35 -7.94 -3.09
CA LEU A 17 -6.71 -8.41 -4.43
C LEU A 17 -6.19 -9.82 -4.73
N TRP A 18 -4.98 -10.15 -4.27
CA TRP A 18 -4.40 -11.49 -4.42
C TRP A 18 -5.04 -12.52 -3.47
N ASN A 19 -5.55 -12.09 -2.31
CA ASN A 19 -6.26 -12.94 -1.35
C ASN A 19 -7.77 -13.09 -1.62
N MET A 20 -8.32 -12.40 -2.63
CA MET A 20 -9.66 -12.70 -3.12
C MET A 20 -9.65 -14.08 -3.80
N LYS A 21 -9.94 -15.13 -3.01
CA LYS A 21 -10.17 -16.48 -3.56
C LYS A 21 -11.24 -16.37 -4.65
N PRO A 22 -10.97 -16.80 -5.90
CA PRO A 22 -12.02 -16.88 -6.91
C PRO A 22 -13.09 -17.80 -6.34
N LYS A 23 -14.32 -17.28 -6.22
CA LYS A 23 -15.47 -18.08 -5.77
C LYS A 23 -15.66 -19.19 -6.79
N ALA A 24 -15.13 -20.37 -6.47
CA ALA A 24 -15.38 -21.61 -7.20
C ALA A 24 -16.84 -22.01 -6.98
N ALA A 25 -17.74 -21.32 -7.70
CA ALA A 25 -19.10 -21.78 -7.91
C ALA A 25 -19.14 -22.50 -9.26
N TYR A 26 -18.40 -23.60 -9.37
CA TYR A 26 -18.66 -24.60 -10.40
C TYR A 26 -19.69 -25.57 -9.87
N ASN A 27 -20.97 -25.19 -9.98
CA ASN A 27 -22.03 -26.18 -10.14
C ASN A 27 -22.57 -26.07 -11.56
N LYS A 28 -22.24 -27.14 -12.28
CA LYS A 28 -22.64 -27.57 -13.61
C LYS A 28 -24.14 -27.42 -13.82
N THR A 29 -24.54 -26.57 -14.77
CA THR A 29 -25.50 -26.78 -15.88
C THR A 29 -25.98 -25.41 -16.33
N ASP A 30 -25.81 -25.14 -17.63
CA ASP A 30 -26.53 -24.16 -18.48
C ASP A 30 -25.54 -23.42 -19.39
N THR A 31 -25.04 -24.19 -20.35
CA THR A 31 -24.51 -23.69 -21.61
C THR A 31 -25.65 -23.07 -22.41
N GLU A 32 -25.86 -21.76 -22.28
CA GLU A 32 -26.47 -20.88 -23.29
C GLU A 32 -26.63 -19.48 -22.65
N ASN A 33 -25.95 -18.46 -23.19
CA ASN A 33 -26.07 -17.00 -22.94
C ASN A 33 -24.81 -16.24 -22.45
N ASP A 34 -23.60 -16.68 -22.79
CA ASP A 34 -22.36 -15.96 -22.43
C ASP A 34 -21.81 -15.07 -23.55
N THR A 35 -22.67 -14.33 -24.25
CA THR A 35 -22.28 -13.37 -25.32
C THR A 35 -22.19 -11.92 -24.83
N MET A 36 -22.36 -11.67 -23.53
CA MET A 36 -22.49 -10.32 -22.95
C MET A 36 -21.16 -9.65 -22.54
N PHE A 37 -20.01 -10.33 -22.67
CA PHE A 37 -18.69 -9.84 -22.25
C PHE A 37 -17.67 -9.60 -23.40
N SER A 38 -18.09 -9.66 -24.67
CA SER A 38 -17.15 -9.87 -25.79
C SER A 38 -16.15 -8.74 -26.10
N SER A 39 -16.42 -7.47 -25.76
CA SER A 39 -15.50 -6.35 -26.05
C SER A 39 -14.48 -6.08 -24.93
N SER A 40 -14.89 -6.22 -23.67
CA SER A 40 -13.98 -6.26 -22.53
C SER A 40 -13.12 -7.52 -22.57
N ASN A 41 -13.70 -8.65 -22.99
CA ASN A 41 -12.96 -9.90 -23.17
C ASN A 41 -11.91 -9.77 -24.26
N LEU A 42 -12.17 -9.08 -25.38
CA LEU A 42 -11.15 -8.89 -26.41
C LEU A 42 -9.97 -8.04 -25.92
N LEU A 43 -10.22 -6.95 -25.19
CA LEU A 43 -9.14 -6.13 -24.62
C LEU A 43 -8.36 -6.92 -23.57
N VAL A 44 -9.06 -7.64 -22.70
CA VAL A 44 -8.45 -8.51 -21.68
C VAL A 44 -7.66 -9.64 -22.35
N GLU A 45 -8.17 -10.25 -23.41
CA GLU A 45 -7.49 -11.29 -24.20
C GLU A 45 -6.28 -10.73 -24.95
N LEU A 46 -6.34 -9.48 -25.41
CA LEU A 46 -5.20 -8.80 -26.04
C LEU A 46 -4.11 -8.44 -25.01
N LEU A 47 -4.51 -7.98 -23.82
CA LEU A 47 -3.58 -7.75 -22.70
C LEU A 47 -2.98 -9.05 -22.16
N ILE A 48 -3.78 -10.11 -22.07
CA ILE A 48 -3.32 -11.45 -21.68
C ILE A 48 -2.36 -11.99 -22.74
N SER A 49 -2.66 -11.86 -24.03
CA SER A 49 -1.76 -12.33 -25.10
C SER A 49 -0.45 -11.55 -25.11
N GLN A 50 -0.47 -10.23 -24.91
CA GLN A 50 0.75 -9.45 -24.74
C GLN A 50 1.54 -9.88 -23.49
N ALA A 51 0.87 -10.10 -22.36
CA ALA A 51 1.51 -10.58 -21.14
C ALA A 51 2.10 -11.99 -21.30
N ILE A 52 1.47 -12.87 -22.08
CA ILE A 52 2.01 -14.19 -22.43
C ILE A 52 3.28 -14.06 -23.28
N LEU A 53 3.27 -13.16 -24.27
CA LEU A 53 4.45 -12.88 -25.11
C LEU A 53 5.60 -12.34 -24.26
N ASP A 54 5.35 -11.32 -23.44
CA ASP A 54 6.35 -10.71 -22.57
C ASP A 54 6.89 -11.70 -21.53
N SER A 55 6.06 -12.65 -21.09
CA SER A 55 6.47 -13.67 -20.11
C SER A 55 7.16 -14.89 -20.70
N SER A 56 7.17 -15.04 -22.04
CA SER A 56 7.78 -16.19 -22.71
C SER A 56 9.30 -16.27 -22.56
N GLU A 57 9.95 -15.12 -22.34
CA GLU A 57 11.40 -15.03 -22.12
C GLU A 57 11.81 -15.38 -20.68
N PHE A 58 10.86 -15.45 -19.74
CA PHE A 58 11.17 -15.74 -18.35
C PHE A 58 11.40 -17.24 -18.14
N LYS A 59 12.52 -17.56 -17.50
CA LYS A 59 12.85 -18.94 -17.15
C LYS A 59 12.12 -19.37 -15.88
N ALA A 60 11.36 -20.45 -15.96
CA ALA A 60 10.85 -21.13 -14.77
C ALA A 60 12.05 -21.68 -13.96
N LEU A 61 12.31 -21.05 -12.81
CA LEU A 61 13.20 -21.54 -11.76
C LEU A 61 12.79 -22.94 -11.28
N SER A 62 13.77 -23.71 -10.82
CA SER A 62 13.51 -24.98 -10.12
C SER A 62 12.88 -24.72 -8.74
N PHE A 63 12.21 -25.74 -8.19
CA PHE A 63 11.60 -25.68 -6.87
C PHE A 63 12.61 -25.27 -5.78
N ASP A 64 13.81 -25.86 -5.79
CA ASP A 64 14.86 -25.56 -4.80
C ASP A 64 15.29 -24.08 -4.86
N ASN A 65 15.43 -23.53 -6.07
CA ASN A 65 15.79 -22.12 -6.25
C ASN A 65 14.66 -21.19 -5.81
N LEU A 66 13.41 -21.57 -6.07
CA LEU A 66 12.24 -20.81 -5.64
C LEU A 66 12.14 -20.76 -4.11
N GLU A 67 12.34 -21.90 -3.45
CA GLU A 67 12.32 -22.00 -1.99
C GLU A 67 13.49 -21.23 -1.36
N ALA A 68 14.69 -21.33 -1.95
CA ALA A 68 15.85 -20.55 -1.54
C ALA A 68 15.57 -19.03 -1.63
N LEU A 69 15.00 -18.54 -2.74
CA LEU A 69 14.64 -17.13 -2.91
C LEU A 69 13.54 -16.68 -1.93
N LYS A 70 12.54 -17.52 -1.65
CA LYS A 70 11.51 -17.21 -0.63
C LYS A 70 12.10 -17.12 0.78
N LYS A 71 13.02 -18.04 1.12
CA LYS A 71 13.72 -18.03 2.40
C LYS A 71 14.62 -16.78 2.53
N GLU A 72 15.37 -16.45 1.47
CA GLU A 72 16.19 -15.24 1.41
C GLU A 72 15.32 -13.97 1.55
N LEU A 73 14.17 -13.90 0.87
CA LEU A 73 13.24 -12.79 0.98
C LEU A 73 12.77 -12.59 2.42
N LYS A 74 12.44 -13.67 3.14
CA LYS A 74 12.03 -13.60 4.54
C LYS A 74 13.17 -13.06 5.42
N VAL A 75 14.37 -13.60 5.26
CA VAL A 75 15.57 -13.14 6.02
C VAL A 75 15.87 -11.66 5.75
N ILE A 76 15.80 -11.23 4.49
CA ILE A 76 16.01 -9.83 4.11
C ILE A 76 14.90 -8.95 4.69
N HIS A 77 13.65 -9.40 4.67
CA HIS A 77 12.54 -8.66 5.24
C HIS A 77 12.72 -8.43 6.75
N ASP A 78 13.08 -9.47 7.49
CA ASP A 78 13.37 -9.40 8.93
C ASP A 78 14.57 -8.48 9.20
N SER A 79 15.62 -8.56 8.36
CA SER A 79 16.80 -7.69 8.44
C SER A 79 16.49 -6.22 8.15
N ILE A 80 15.66 -5.92 7.14
CA ILE A 80 15.17 -4.56 6.86
C ILE A 80 14.41 -4.02 8.06
N HIS A 81 13.50 -4.80 8.62
CA HIS A 81 12.69 -4.39 9.76
C HIS A 81 13.57 -4.10 11.00
N HIS A 82 14.53 -4.98 11.30
CA HIS A 82 15.49 -4.80 12.39
C HIS A 82 16.36 -3.55 12.18
N THR A 83 16.96 -3.39 11.00
CA THR A 83 17.81 -2.24 10.66
C THR A 83 17.02 -0.93 10.71
N THR A 84 15.76 -0.94 10.27
CA THR A 84 14.87 0.23 10.36
C THR A 84 14.62 0.64 11.81
N LYS A 85 14.32 -0.31 12.70
CA LYS A 85 14.16 -0.04 14.14
C LYS A 85 15.44 0.50 14.76
N ASN A 86 16.60 -0.09 14.44
CA ASN A 86 17.88 0.39 14.94
C ASN A 86 18.17 1.81 14.45
N LEU A 87 17.92 2.12 13.17
CA LEU A 87 18.08 3.45 12.61
C LEU A 87 17.16 4.48 13.30
N GLN A 88 15.94 4.09 13.68
CA GLN A 88 15.06 4.96 14.48
C GLN A 88 15.62 5.20 15.89
N LEU A 89 16.17 4.18 16.55
CA LEU A 89 16.80 4.31 17.87
C LEU A 89 18.04 5.20 17.80
N GLU A 90 18.93 5.00 16.84
CA GLU A 90 20.13 5.83 16.65
C GLU A 90 19.77 7.29 16.34
N ASN A 91 18.72 7.54 15.55
CA ASN A 91 18.22 8.90 15.33
C ASN A 91 17.69 9.54 16.63
N ARG A 92 17.01 8.77 17.49
CA ARG A 92 16.59 9.26 18.82
C ARG A 92 17.80 9.58 19.68
N ILE A 93 18.82 8.72 19.71
CA ILE A 93 20.07 8.94 20.46
C ILE A 93 20.79 10.19 19.93
N LYS A 94 20.87 10.38 18.61
CA LYS A 94 21.43 11.60 17.99
C LYS A 94 20.68 12.85 18.44
N ASN A 95 19.35 12.81 18.46
CA ASN A 95 18.52 13.94 18.90
C ASN A 95 18.69 14.22 20.40
N ILE A 96 18.74 13.18 21.24
CA ILE A 96 19.02 13.32 22.68
C ILE A 96 20.41 13.91 22.89
N SER A 97 21.43 13.41 22.18
CA SER A 97 22.81 13.92 22.25
C SER A 97 22.86 15.41 21.88
N LYS A 98 22.12 15.82 20.85
CA LYS A 98 21.99 17.23 20.46
C LYS A 98 21.28 18.07 21.53
N SER A 99 20.22 17.56 22.15
CA SER A 99 19.53 18.24 23.25
C SER A 99 20.43 18.36 24.49
N LEU A 100 21.22 17.33 24.80
CA LEU A 100 22.18 17.32 25.90
C LEU A 100 23.34 18.29 25.64
N GLU A 101 23.86 18.33 24.43
CA GLU A 101 24.89 19.28 24.02
C GLU A 101 24.41 20.72 24.24
N ASN A 102 23.19 21.04 23.79
CA ASN A 102 22.58 22.35 24.00
C ASN A 102 22.36 22.69 25.48
N ALA A 103 21.97 21.70 26.31
CA ALA A 103 21.78 21.88 27.74
C ALA A 103 23.12 22.05 28.49
N ASN A 104 24.18 21.36 28.07
CA ASN A 104 25.50 21.38 28.69
C ASN A 104 26.43 22.50 28.21
N LEU A 105 25.96 23.40 27.32
CA LEU A 105 26.73 24.57 26.86
C LEU A 105 27.25 25.44 28.02
N LYS A 106 26.63 25.37 29.20
CA LYS A 106 27.04 26.09 30.41
C LYS A 106 27.99 25.33 31.34
N SER A 107 28.15 24.00 31.19
CA SER A 107 28.67 23.15 32.28
C SER A 107 30.14 22.72 32.17
N SER A 108 30.76 22.68 30.99
CA SER A 108 32.22 22.51 30.81
C SER A 108 32.53 22.28 29.32
N ARG A 109 33.56 22.96 28.79
CA ARG A 109 34.02 22.80 27.40
C ARG A 109 34.39 21.36 27.04
N HIS A 110 34.89 20.58 28.01
CA HIS A 110 35.30 19.20 27.77
C HIS A 110 34.10 18.27 27.56
N SER A 111 33.00 18.47 28.30
CA SER A 111 31.77 17.69 28.12
C SER A 111 31.10 17.98 26.78
N VAL A 112 31.18 19.23 26.29
CA VAL A 112 30.63 19.61 24.98
C VAL A 112 31.41 18.94 23.85
N LEU A 113 32.75 18.91 23.92
CA LEU A 113 33.58 18.24 22.92
C LEU A 113 33.33 16.73 22.86
N TYR A 114 33.18 16.06 24.01
CA TYR A 114 32.84 14.64 24.06
C TYR A 114 31.47 14.34 23.43
N LEU A 115 30.45 15.15 23.76
CA LEU A 115 29.11 15.00 23.17
C LEU A 115 29.10 15.28 21.66
N ALA A 116 29.91 16.24 21.20
CA ALA A 116 30.07 16.52 19.77
C ALA A 116 30.70 15.35 19.01
N ASP A 117 31.75 14.73 19.57
CA ASP A 117 32.40 13.54 19.00
C ASP A 117 31.46 12.33 19.00
N GLN A 118 30.73 12.11 20.10
CA GLN A 118 29.70 11.07 20.19
C GLN A 118 28.58 11.28 19.15
N ARG A 119 28.14 12.54 18.94
CA ARG A 119 27.15 12.88 17.91
C ARG A 119 27.68 12.58 16.50
N GLN A 120 28.94 12.91 16.22
CA GLN A 120 29.57 12.62 14.94
C GLN A 120 29.70 11.11 14.69
N SER A 121 30.09 10.34 15.71
CA SER A 121 30.13 8.88 15.65
C SER A 121 28.74 8.28 15.36
N ASN A 122 27.70 8.75 16.06
CA ASN A 122 26.32 8.32 15.82
C ASN A 122 25.83 8.70 14.41
N GLU A 123 26.22 9.87 13.89
CA GLU A 123 25.87 10.29 12.53
C GLU A 123 26.54 9.41 11.47
N ASN A 124 27.80 9.04 11.65
CA ASN A 124 28.50 8.09 10.78
C ASN A 124 27.81 6.70 10.82
N LYS A 125 27.41 6.25 12.01
CA LYS A 125 26.68 4.98 12.18
C LYS A 125 25.30 5.00 11.50
N ILE A 126 24.55 6.10 11.65
CA ILE A 126 23.26 6.29 10.96
C ILE A 126 23.46 6.24 9.44
N LYS A 127 24.52 6.87 8.92
CA LYS A 127 24.83 6.84 7.49
C LYS A 127 25.12 5.41 7.01
N GLN A 128 25.99 4.67 7.70
CA GLN A 128 26.29 3.27 7.39
C GLN A 128 25.03 2.38 7.44
N MET A 129 24.18 2.55 8.46
CA MET A 129 22.92 1.80 8.58
C MET A 129 21.93 2.15 7.47
N SER A 130 21.89 3.42 7.03
CA SER A 130 21.05 3.87 5.92
C SER A 130 21.50 3.26 4.60
N GLU A 131 22.80 3.26 4.32
CA GLU A 131 23.40 2.64 3.12
C GLU A 131 23.14 1.12 3.11
N PHE A 132 23.32 0.45 4.24
CA PHE A 132 23.01 -0.98 4.37
C PHE A 132 21.52 -1.28 4.14
N LEU A 133 20.63 -0.44 4.67
CA LEU A 133 19.18 -0.58 4.50
C LEU A 133 18.76 -0.39 3.03
N GLU A 134 19.39 0.53 2.31
CA GLU A 134 19.17 0.74 0.88
C GLU A 134 19.58 -0.51 0.08
N GLY A 135 20.78 -1.05 0.33
CA GLY A 135 21.23 -2.28 -0.32
C GLY A 135 20.33 -3.50 -0.05
N LEU A 136 19.81 -3.64 1.18
CA LEU A 136 18.84 -4.68 1.50
C LEU A 136 17.50 -4.49 0.75
N LYS A 137 17.03 -3.26 0.59
CA LYS A 137 15.80 -2.96 -0.17
C LYS A 137 15.97 -3.24 -1.66
N GLU A 138 17.10 -2.85 -2.24
CA GLU A 138 17.43 -3.18 -3.64
C GLU A 138 17.42 -4.70 -3.85
N ARG A 139 18.08 -5.44 -2.96
CA ARG A 139 18.07 -6.91 -3.01
C ARG A 139 16.67 -7.50 -2.84
N GLN A 140 15.84 -6.93 -1.96
CA GLN A 140 14.44 -7.35 -1.80
C GLN A 140 13.64 -7.17 -3.10
N VAL A 141 13.82 -6.05 -3.80
CA VAL A 141 13.17 -5.78 -5.08
C VAL A 141 13.64 -6.76 -6.15
N GLU A 142 14.93 -7.06 -6.21
CA GLU A 142 15.51 -8.04 -7.13
C GLU A 142 14.92 -9.44 -6.94
N ILE A 143 14.84 -9.92 -5.70
CA ILE A 143 14.25 -11.24 -5.39
C ILE A 143 12.76 -11.26 -5.73
N LYS A 144 12.00 -10.21 -5.38
CA LYS A 144 10.57 -10.11 -5.74
C LYS A 144 10.37 -10.12 -7.25
N LYS A 145 11.22 -9.42 -8.00
CA LYS A 145 11.24 -9.46 -9.47
C LYS A 145 11.49 -10.88 -9.98
N GLY A 146 12.48 -11.59 -9.42
CA GLY A 146 12.76 -12.98 -9.78
C GLY A 146 11.59 -13.94 -9.49
N LEU A 147 10.92 -13.79 -8.34
CA LEU A 147 9.72 -14.57 -7.98
C LEU A 147 8.55 -14.28 -8.93
N LEU A 148 8.33 -13.02 -9.30
CA LEU A 148 7.30 -12.62 -10.26
C LEU A 148 7.59 -13.17 -11.67
N GLN A 149 8.85 -13.09 -12.12
CA GLN A 149 9.29 -13.67 -13.40
C GLN A 149 9.05 -15.17 -13.43
N HIS A 150 9.37 -15.89 -12.35
CA HIS A 150 9.05 -17.32 -12.24
C HIS A 150 7.53 -17.58 -12.33
N THR A 151 6.72 -16.82 -11.58
CA THR A 151 5.26 -16.98 -11.61
C THR A 151 4.69 -16.73 -13.01
N ALA A 152 5.16 -15.69 -13.69
CA ALA A 152 4.79 -15.39 -15.07
C ALA A 152 5.21 -16.52 -16.03
N ALA A 153 6.42 -17.07 -15.88
CA ALA A 153 6.89 -18.21 -16.66
C ALA A 153 6.05 -19.48 -16.45
N VAL A 154 5.67 -19.77 -15.21
CA VAL A 154 4.82 -20.93 -14.87
C VAL A 154 3.42 -20.77 -15.47
N LEU A 155 2.83 -19.59 -15.36
CA LEU A 155 1.51 -19.30 -15.95
C LEU A 155 1.55 -19.40 -17.49
N SER A 156 2.56 -18.81 -18.13
CA SER A 156 2.76 -18.89 -19.58
C SER A 156 2.89 -20.34 -20.05
N LYS A 157 3.72 -21.15 -19.36
CA LYS A 157 3.86 -22.58 -19.64
C LYS A 157 2.56 -23.36 -19.38
N GLY A 158 1.79 -22.98 -18.37
CA GLY A 158 0.47 -23.55 -18.08
C GLY A 158 -0.52 -23.30 -19.23
N ILE A 159 -0.59 -22.06 -19.72
CA ILE A 159 -1.45 -21.68 -20.85
C ILE A 159 -1.01 -22.39 -22.13
N GLN A 160 0.30 -22.41 -22.44
CA GLN A 160 0.82 -23.17 -23.59
C GLN A 160 0.48 -24.66 -23.52
N ASN A 161 0.53 -25.28 -22.33
CA ASN A 161 0.12 -26.66 -22.15
C ASN A 161 -1.40 -26.84 -22.36
N MET A 162 -2.23 -25.90 -21.91
CA MET A 162 -3.68 -25.90 -22.17
C MET A 162 -3.98 -25.73 -23.67
N GLU A 163 -3.25 -24.86 -24.37
CA GLU A 163 -3.38 -24.68 -25.81
C GLU A 163 -2.93 -25.92 -26.58
N LEU A 164 -1.82 -26.55 -26.20
CA LEU A 164 -1.36 -27.81 -26.79
C LEU A 164 -2.33 -28.96 -26.56
N THR A 165 -2.92 -29.07 -25.37
CA THR A 165 -3.93 -30.09 -25.07
C THR A 165 -5.25 -29.81 -25.80
N ALA A 166 -5.68 -28.55 -25.89
CA ALA A 166 -6.83 -28.14 -26.70
C ALA A 166 -6.58 -28.41 -28.20
N ALA A 167 -5.40 -28.11 -28.72
CA ALA A 167 -5.01 -28.37 -30.11
C ALA A 167 -4.95 -29.87 -30.40
N LYS A 168 -4.39 -30.69 -29.49
CA LYS A 168 -4.44 -32.17 -29.58
C LYS A 168 -5.88 -32.68 -29.58
N LYS A 169 -6.76 -32.13 -28.73
CA LYS A 169 -8.18 -32.50 -28.69
C LYS A 169 -8.91 -32.13 -30.00
N ARG A 170 -8.60 -30.96 -30.58
CA ARG A 170 -9.12 -30.57 -31.91
C ARG A 170 -8.62 -31.50 -33.01
N ARG A 171 -7.35 -31.90 -33.01
CA ARG A 171 -6.81 -32.89 -33.95
C ARG A 171 -7.47 -34.26 -33.79
N ASN A 172 -7.69 -34.72 -32.56
CA ASN A 172 -8.39 -35.98 -32.32
C ASN A 172 -9.90 -35.91 -32.66
N GLN A 173 -10.52 -34.72 -32.66
CA GLN A 173 -11.88 -34.51 -33.16
C GLN A 173 -11.96 -34.51 -34.69
N LEU A 174 -10.92 -34.03 -35.38
CA LEU A 174 -10.82 -34.13 -36.85
C LEU A 174 -10.69 -35.58 -37.33
N ASP A 175 -10.18 -36.49 -36.50
CA ASP A 175 -10.10 -37.93 -36.80
C ASP A 175 -11.51 -38.61 -36.87
N TYR A 176 -12.53 -38.03 -36.22
CA TYR A 176 -13.93 -38.46 -36.40
C TYR A 176 -14.53 -37.99 -37.74
N SER A 177 -13.95 -36.97 -38.38
CA SER A 177 -14.37 -36.52 -39.71
C SER A 177 -13.96 -37.52 -40.79
N ASP A 178 -12.82 -38.21 -40.62
CA ASP A 178 -12.39 -39.28 -41.52
C ASP A 178 -13.27 -40.55 -41.37
N MET A 179 -13.93 -40.72 -40.21
CA MET A 179 -14.93 -41.78 -40.00
C MET A 179 -16.33 -41.41 -40.55
N LEU A 180 -16.63 -40.13 -40.76
CA LEU A 180 -17.88 -39.64 -41.34
C LEU A 180 -17.89 -39.68 -42.88
N LEU A 181 -16.72 -39.59 -43.53
CA LEU A 181 -16.58 -39.72 -44.98
C LEU A 181 -17.16 -41.03 -45.55
N PRO A 182 -16.92 -42.23 -44.98
CA PRO A 182 -17.54 -43.45 -45.48
C PRO A 182 -19.06 -43.50 -45.26
N LEU A 183 -19.58 -42.94 -44.16
CA LEU A 183 -21.02 -42.82 -43.91
C LEU A 183 -21.71 -41.87 -44.89
N GLN A 184 -21.06 -40.79 -45.27
CA GLN A 184 -21.56 -39.87 -46.29
C GLN A 184 -21.56 -40.51 -47.69
N ASN A 185 -20.54 -41.32 -48.00
CA ASN A 185 -20.51 -42.13 -49.22
C ASN A 185 -21.60 -43.22 -49.24
N GLU A 186 -21.95 -43.81 -48.09
CA GLU A 186 -23.08 -44.73 -47.99
C GLU A 186 -24.44 -44.04 -48.15
N LEU A 187 -24.62 -42.83 -47.59
CA LEU A 187 -25.81 -42.00 -47.79
C LEU A 187 -25.99 -41.62 -49.26
N ASP A 188 -24.92 -41.26 -49.95
CA ASP A 188 -24.94 -40.98 -51.38
C ASP A 188 -25.26 -42.24 -52.20
N LEU A 189 -24.77 -43.41 -51.78
CA LEU A 189 -25.09 -44.68 -52.42
C LEU A 189 -26.59 -45.03 -52.23
N ILE A 190 -27.13 -44.77 -51.05
CA ILE A 190 -28.56 -44.93 -50.74
C ILE A 190 -29.40 -43.95 -51.57
N ALA A 191 -29.00 -42.68 -51.66
CA ALA A 191 -29.68 -41.66 -52.45
C ALA A 191 -29.70 -42.03 -53.95
N ARG A 192 -28.59 -42.56 -54.48
CA ARG A 192 -28.53 -43.07 -55.87
C ARG A 192 -29.41 -44.30 -56.06
N LYS A 193 -29.46 -45.22 -55.10
CA LYS A 193 -30.37 -46.38 -55.14
C LYS A 193 -31.84 -45.96 -55.08
N VAL A 194 -32.20 -45.00 -54.23
CA VAL A 194 -33.55 -44.43 -54.13
C VAL A 194 -33.93 -43.74 -55.44
N ASN A 195 -33.06 -42.92 -56.02
CA ASN A 195 -33.31 -42.30 -57.32
C ASN A 195 -33.45 -43.34 -58.45
N LYS A 196 -32.69 -44.43 -58.42
CA LYS A 196 -32.83 -45.53 -59.39
C LYS A 196 -34.12 -46.33 -59.20
N ILE A 197 -34.57 -46.51 -57.96
CA ILE A 197 -35.85 -47.15 -57.63
C ILE A 197 -37.03 -46.25 -58.04
N CYS A 198 -36.96 -44.95 -57.76
CA CYS A 198 -37.96 -43.98 -58.18
C CYS A 198 -38.04 -43.86 -59.71
N ALA A 199 -36.90 -43.87 -60.41
CA ALA A 199 -36.87 -43.87 -61.88
C ALA A 199 -37.42 -45.19 -62.48
N SER A 200 -37.14 -46.34 -61.87
CA SER A 200 -37.55 -47.65 -62.41
C SER A 200 -39.00 -48.05 -62.09
N LYS A 201 -39.62 -47.50 -61.03
CA LYS A 201 -40.99 -47.88 -60.62
C LYS A 201 -42.07 -46.84 -60.91
N PHE A 202 -41.73 -45.55 -61.02
CA PHE A 202 -42.77 -44.51 -61.13
C PHE A 202 -42.91 -43.85 -62.50
N ASN A 203 -41.96 -44.00 -63.43
CA ASN A 203 -42.02 -43.43 -64.79
C ASN A 203 -42.60 -41.98 -64.83
N ILE A 204 -42.23 -41.17 -63.83
CA ILE A 204 -42.58 -39.75 -63.80
C ILE A 204 -41.41 -39.02 -64.45
N ASN A 205 -41.57 -38.72 -65.74
CA ASN A 205 -40.82 -37.64 -66.36
C ASN A 205 -41.25 -36.34 -65.64
N LEU A 206 -40.52 -35.95 -64.59
CA LEU A 206 -40.54 -34.56 -64.12
C LEU A 206 -39.96 -33.73 -65.26
N SER A 207 -40.84 -33.06 -65.99
CA SER A 207 -40.47 -32.16 -67.05
C SER A 207 -39.54 -31.08 -66.49
N SER A 208 -38.40 -30.89 -67.17
CA SER A 208 -37.34 -29.92 -66.88
C SER A 208 -37.80 -28.46 -66.75
N SER A 209 -39.09 -28.17 -66.94
CA SER A 209 -39.69 -26.84 -66.86
C SER A 209 -40.02 -26.36 -65.44
N THR A 210 -40.17 -27.26 -64.46
CA THR A 210 -40.49 -26.88 -63.06
C THR A 210 -39.23 -26.56 -62.24
N VAL A 211 -38.09 -27.18 -62.55
CA VAL A 211 -36.82 -26.92 -61.84
C VAL A 211 -36.22 -25.57 -62.25
N GLU A 212 -36.31 -25.16 -63.52
CA GLU A 212 -35.89 -23.81 -63.96
C GLU A 212 -36.78 -22.69 -63.40
N LYS A 213 -38.07 -22.95 -63.17
CA LYS A 213 -38.99 -21.98 -62.55
C LYS A 213 -38.77 -21.83 -61.05
N LEU A 214 -38.33 -22.88 -60.35
CA LEU A 214 -37.93 -22.81 -58.94
C LEU A 214 -36.62 -22.05 -58.75
N LEU A 215 -35.64 -22.23 -59.66
CA LEU A 215 -34.38 -21.49 -59.62
C LEU A 215 -34.55 -19.99 -59.95
N GLN A 216 -35.54 -19.62 -60.78
CA GLN A 216 -35.92 -18.23 -61.03
C GLN A 216 -36.75 -17.60 -59.89
N LEU A 217 -37.48 -18.40 -59.11
CA LEU A 217 -38.23 -17.95 -57.93
C LEU A 217 -37.30 -17.68 -56.73
N GLU A 218 -36.26 -18.49 -56.55
CA GLU A 218 -35.25 -18.29 -55.51
C GLU A 218 -34.41 -17.03 -55.77
N LYS A 219 -34.08 -16.75 -57.04
CA LYS A 219 -33.40 -15.51 -57.45
C LYS A 219 -34.25 -14.24 -57.30
N ARG A 220 -35.59 -14.37 -57.28
CA ARG A 220 -36.51 -13.25 -57.03
C ARG A 220 -36.81 -13.01 -55.55
N LEU A 221 -36.60 -14.01 -54.69
CA LEU A 221 -36.77 -13.88 -53.24
C LEU A 221 -35.62 -13.16 -52.54
N GLN A 222 -34.42 -13.10 -53.14
CA GLN A 222 -33.28 -12.41 -52.54
C GLN A 222 -33.20 -10.91 -52.82
N THR A 223 -33.98 -10.36 -53.77
CA THR A 223 -33.82 -8.94 -54.18
C THR A 223 -34.94 -7.99 -53.73
N ASN A 224 -36.07 -8.46 -53.19
CA ASN A 224 -37.23 -7.60 -52.89
C ASN A 224 -37.66 -7.66 -51.42
N GLY A 225 -36.75 -7.28 -50.51
CA GLY A 225 -36.99 -7.18 -49.07
C GLY A 225 -37.03 -5.74 -48.53
N THR A 226 -37.65 -4.80 -49.24
CA THR A 226 -38.06 -3.49 -48.70
C THR A 226 -39.47 -3.14 -49.20
N GLY A 227 -40.37 -2.80 -48.27
CA GLY A 227 -41.56 -1.99 -48.57
C GLY A 227 -42.91 -2.71 -48.61
N ASN A 228 -43.60 -2.62 -47.47
CA ASN A 228 -45.03 -2.32 -47.30
C ASN A 228 -46.15 -3.17 -47.96
N GLN A 229 -46.87 -3.80 -47.03
CA GLN A 229 -48.34 -3.79 -46.83
C GLN A 229 -49.27 -4.66 -47.68
N MET A 230 -49.95 -5.52 -46.92
CA MET A 230 -51.37 -5.93 -47.00
C MET A 230 -51.87 -6.70 -48.23
N ALA A 231 -52.08 -8.00 -48.04
CA ALA A 231 -53.35 -8.65 -48.34
C ALA A 231 -53.52 -9.91 -47.49
N ALA A 232 -54.73 -10.09 -46.99
CA ALA A 232 -55.10 -11.00 -45.92
C ALA A 232 -55.40 -12.46 -46.36
N LEU A 233 -55.51 -13.31 -45.33
CA LEU A 233 -56.40 -14.47 -45.21
C LEU A 233 -56.09 -15.73 -46.02
N ASN A 234 -55.45 -16.70 -45.36
CA ASN A 234 -56.08 -18.00 -45.01
C ASN A 234 -55.01 -19.00 -44.54
N HIS A 235 -54.99 -19.33 -43.25
CA HIS A 235 -55.04 -20.72 -42.77
C HIS A 235 -55.00 -20.81 -41.24
N LEU A 236 -56.06 -21.37 -40.68
CA LEU A 236 -56.14 -21.88 -39.31
C LEU A 236 -55.12 -23.02 -39.11
N GLY A 237 -54.34 -22.95 -38.03
CA GLY A 237 -53.60 -24.09 -37.49
C GLY A 237 -52.48 -23.69 -36.52
N ASN A 238 -52.78 -23.72 -35.22
CA ASN A 238 -51.87 -23.62 -34.04
C ASN A 238 -51.24 -22.26 -33.67
N PRO A 239 -51.68 -21.62 -32.56
CA PRO A 239 -50.96 -20.52 -31.93
C PRO A 239 -50.34 -20.96 -30.60
N LYS A 240 -49.18 -21.62 -30.65
CA LYS A 240 -48.25 -21.78 -29.52
C LYS A 240 -46.83 -21.85 -30.07
N SER A 241 -46.19 -20.69 -30.29
CA SER A 241 -44.71 -20.56 -30.28
C SER A 241 -44.13 -19.24 -30.81
N PHE A 242 -44.87 -18.39 -31.55
CA PHE A 242 -44.23 -17.36 -32.38
C PHE A 242 -44.37 -15.89 -31.95
N LEU A 243 -44.50 -15.61 -30.65
CA LEU A 243 -44.43 -14.24 -30.13
C LEU A 243 -43.51 -14.19 -28.91
N ASN A 244 -42.28 -13.64 -29.08
CA ASN A 244 -41.68 -12.60 -28.20
C ASN A 244 -40.14 -12.49 -28.22
N GLU A 245 -39.39 -13.15 -29.10
CA GLU A 245 -37.92 -12.97 -29.16
C GLU A 245 -37.49 -11.51 -29.45
N SER A 246 -38.25 -10.76 -30.25
CA SER A 246 -37.92 -9.35 -30.51
C SER A 246 -38.14 -8.44 -29.29
N ASN A 247 -39.05 -8.79 -28.39
CA ASN A 247 -39.35 -8.02 -27.18
C ASN A 247 -38.37 -8.35 -26.04
N THR A 248 -37.90 -9.59 -25.95
CA THR A 248 -36.87 -9.98 -24.98
C THR A 248 -35.52 -9.32 -25.29
N HIS A 249 -35.17 -9.15 -26.57
CA HIS A 249 -33.98 -8.41 -26.96
C HIS A 249 -34.04 -6.92 -26.59
N LYS A 250 -35.19 -6.26 -26.77
CA LYS A 250 -35.36 -4.86 -26.35
C LYS A 250 -35.26 -4.70 -24.82
N ILE A 251 -35.91 -5.59 -24.06
CA ILE A 251 -35.85 -5.57 -22.59
C ILE A 251 -34.42 -5.87 -22.08
N SER A 252 -33.72 -6.80 -22.74
CA SER A 252 -32.31 -7.10 -22.43
C SER A 252 -31.40 -5.91 -22.74
N HIS A 253 -31.64 -5.21 -23.85
CA HIS A 253 -30.90 -4.00 -24.22
C HIS A 253 -31.15 -2.84 -23.24
N GLU A 254 -32.41 -2.59 -22.84
CA GLU A 254 -32.74 -1.57 -21.84
C GLU A 254 -32.12 -1.89 -20.46
N LYS A 255 -32.12 -3.17 -20.03
CA LYS A 255 -31.45 -3.59 -18.80
C LYS A 255 -29.93 -3.39 -18.87
N MET A 256 -29.31 -3.69 -20.00
CA MET A 256 -27.89 -3.47 -20.21
C MET A 256 -27.54 -1.98 -20.15
N GLN A 257 -28.38 -1.11 -20.71
CA GLN A 257 -28.20 0.35 -20.61
C GLN A 257 -28.34 0.83 -19.16
N LEU A 258 -29.31 0.33 -18.38
CA LEU A 258 -29.47 0.69 -16.97
C LEU A 258 -28.26 0.28 -16.12
N ILE A 259 -27.71 -0.92 -16.32
CA ILE A 259 -26.52 -1.39 -15.60
C ILE A 259 -25.29 -0.55 -15.99
N ALA A 260 -25.14 -0.19 -17.26
CA ALA A 260 -24.05 0.68 -17.71
C ALA A 260 -24.15 2.09 -17.08
N ILE A 261 -25.37 2.62 -16.93
CA ILE A 261 -25.62 3.89 -16.24
C ILE A 261 -25.28 3.78 -14.75
N GLU A 262 -25.63 2.67 -14.10
CA GLU A 262 -25.34 2.42 -12.68
C GLU A 262 -23.83 2.30 -12.41
N GLN A 263 -23.10 1.56 -13.24
CA GLN A 263 -21.63 1.47 -13.16
C GLN A 263 -20.95 2.83 -13.42
N GLN A 264 -21.49 3.63 -14.34
CA GLN A 264 -20.98 4.99 -14.56
C GLN A 264 -21.24 5.88 -13.36
N LYS A 265 -22.45 5.80 -12.77
CA LYS A 265 -22.80 6.53 -11.54
C LYS A 265 -21.84 6.17 -10.39
N ASP A 266 -21.56 4.89 -10.17
CA ASP A 266 -20.62 4.46 -9.12
C ASP A 266 -19.19 4.94 -9.41
N SER A 267 -18.77 4.92 -10.67
CA SER A 267 -17.48 5.48 -11.08
C SER A 267 -17.38 7.00 -10.83
N TYR A 268 -18.44 7.75 -11.09
CA TYR A 268 -18.47 9.19 -10.80
C TYR A 268 -18.55 9.47 -9.29
N TYR A 269 -19.29 8.65 -8.54
CA TYR A 269 -19.37 8.77 -7.09
C TYR A 269 -17.99 8.56 -6.43
N ASN A 270 -17.24 7.54 -6.84
CA ASN A 270 -15.89 7.31 -6.34
C ASN A 270 -14.95 8.49 -6.68
N LYS A 271 -15.03 9.03 -7.90
CA LYS A 271 -14.26 10.22 -8.28
C LYS A 271 -14.67 11.47 -7.48
N MET A 272 -15.94 11.60 -7.13
CA MET A 272 -16.43 12.70 -6.29
C MET A 272 -15.84 12.59 -4.88
N VAL A 273 -15.83 11.39 -4.29
CA VAL A 273 -15.22 11.12 -2.97
C VAL A 273 -13.71 11.42 -3.00
N ASP A 274 -13.00 11.03 -4.06
CA ASP A 274 -11.57 11.35 -4.23
C ASP A 274 -11.32 12.86 -4.30
N LEU A 275 -12.19 13.60 -5.00
CA LEU A 275 -12.11 15.06 -5.08
C LEU A 275 -12.44 15.74 -3.75
N GLU A 276 -13.40 15.23 -2.98
CA GLU A 276 -13.71 15.71 -1.63
C GLU A 276 -12.54 15.49 -0.67
N LEU A 277 -11.89 14.32 -0.73
CA LEU A 277 -10.70 14.02 0.07
C LEU A 277 -9.52 14.94 -0.30
N LEU A 278 -9.29 15.15 -1.59
CA LEU A 278 -8.26 16.07 -2.07
C LEU A 278 -8.53 17.51 -1.61
N THR A 279 -9.79 17.95 -1.68
CA THR A 279 -10.21 19.28 -1.23
C THR A 279 -9.99 19.46 0.27
N THR A 280 -10.35 18.45 1.07
CA THR A 280 -10.12 18.44 2.53
C THR A 280 -8.62 18.51 2.85
N LYS A 281 -7.79 17.79 2.10
CA LYS A 281 -6.33 17.85 2.25
C LYS A 281 -5.76 19.22 1.89
N LEU A 282 -6.22 19.83 0.80
CA LEU A 282 -5.81 21.18 0.40
C LEU A 282 -6.22 22.22 1.44
N LEU A 283 -7.44 22.14 1.99
CA LEU A 283 -7.91 23.00 3.09
C LEU A 283 -6.99 22.87 4.31
N SER A 284 -6.63 21.66 4.72
CA SER A 284 -5.71 21.45 5.84
C SER A 284 -4.32 22.07 5.59
N HIS A 285 -3.82 22.03 4.35
CA HIS A 285 -2.55 22.68 3.99
C HIS A 285 -2.66 24.20 4.05
N VAL A 286 -3.78 24.79 3.58
CA VAL A 286 -4.01 26.23 3.66
C VAL A 286 -4.00 26.71 5.11
N ASP A 287 -4.62 25.96 6.03
CA ASP A 287 -4.61 26.28 7.46
C ASP A 287 -3.19 26.18 8.05
N GLN A 288 -2.41 25.15 7.69
CA GLN A 288 -1.01 25.03 8.10
C GLN A 288 -0.16 26.19 7.58
N PHE A 289 -0.36 26.64 6.34
CA PHE A 289 0.33 27.80 5.78
C PHE A 289 -0.03 29.08 6.54
N SER A 290 -1.31 29.28 6.89
CA SER A 290 -1.75 30.42 7.70
C SER A 290 -1.11 30.42 9.09
N GLN A 291 -1.06 29.26 9.75
CA GLN A 291 -0.40 29.12 11.06
C GLN A 291 1.11 29.39 10.97
N ARG A 292 1.77 28.86 9.94
CA ARG A 292 3.19 29.08 9.71
C ARG A 292 3.50 30.55 9.40
N GLN A 293 2.64 31.23 8.65
CA GLN A 293 2.74 32.66 8.39
C GLN A 293 2.65 33.47 9.69
N LYS A 294 1.69 33.15 10.56
CA LYS A 294 1.56 33.80 11.88
C LYS A 294 2.78 33.56 12.77
N ALA A 295 3.32 32.34 12.77
CA ALA A 295 4.54 32.02 13.52
C ALA A 295 5.74 32.84 13.04
N LEU A 296 5.95 32.94 11.71
CA LEU A 296 7.02 33.77 11.13
C LEU A 296 6.82 35.26 11.44
N GLN A 297 5.58 35.75 11.43
CA GLN A 297 5.27 37.13 11.84
C GLN A 297 5.64 37.40 13.30
N MET A 298 5.34 36.46 14.21
CA MET A 298 5.75 36.58 15.61
C MET A 298 7.28 36.54 15.76
N GLU A 299 7.96 35.67 15.02
CA GLU A 299 9.43 35.59 15.03
C GLU A 299 10.06 36.90 14.55
N CYS A 300 9.56 37.48 13.46
CA CYS A 300 9.98 38.80 12.99
C CYS A 300 9.72 39.92 14.01
N MET A 301 8.63 39.84 14.78
CA MET A 301 8.37 40.79 15.86
C MET A 301 9.38 40.63 17.01
N LEU A 302 9.73 39.39 17.38
CA LEU A 302 10.74 39.12 18.40
C LEU A 302 12.12 39.68 18.00
N TYR A 303 12.57 39.44 16.76
CA TYR A 303 13.84 39.98 16.29
C TYR A 303 13.85 41.52 16.27
N LYS A 304 12.71 42.17 15.98
CA LYS A 304 12.61 43.63 16.08
C LYS A 304 12.75 44.11 17.52
N THR A 305 12.14 43.42 18.48
CA THR A 305 12.27 43.75 19.90
C THR A 305 13.70 43.54 20.39
N GLU A 306 14.33 42.42 20.05
CA GLU A 306 15.72 42.12 20.41
C GLU A 306 16.70 43.14 19.79
N SER A 307 16.47 43.57 18.55
CA SER A 307 17.25 44.64 17.93
C SER A 307 17.14 45.98 18.67
N ILE A 308 15.96 46.32 19.20
CA ILE A 308 15.76 47.54 20.01
C ILE A 308 16.47 47.41 21.35
N GLU A 309 16.40 46.24 21.99
CA GLU A 309 17.10 45.97 23.25
C GLU A 309 18.63 46.07 23.09
N LEU A 310 19.16 45.54 21.99
CA LEU A 310 20.59 45.67 21.65
C LEU A 310 20.99 47.12 21.39
N GLU A 311 20.15 47.92 20.73
CA GLU A 311 20.42 49.34 20.51
C GLU A 311 20.40 50.15 21.83
N ILE A 312 19.47 49.83 22.74
CA ILE A 312 19.42 50.41 24.08
C ILE A 312 20.69 50.03 24.85
N TRP A 313 21.06 48.75 24.81
CA TRP A 313 22.25 48.23 25.50
C TRP A 313 23.54 48.90 24.98
N HIS A 314 23.65 49.09 23.67
CA HIS A 314 24.77 49.80 23.05
C HIS A 314 24.83 51.27 23.53
N LYS A 315 23.70 51.98 23.52
CA LYS A 315 23.64 53.37 24.02
C LYS A 315 23.90 53.50 25.51
N THR A 316 23.58 52.50 26.33
CA THR A 316 23.96 52.48 27.75
C THR A 316 25.45 52.26 27.90
N TRP A 317 26.01 51.31 27.15
CA TRP A 317 27.43 51.01 27.15
C TRP A 317 28.27 52.22 26.72
N GLU A 318 27.87 52.92 25.66
CA GLU A 318 28.53 54.17 25.22
C GLU A 318 28.52 55.26 26.30
N ARG A 319 27.42 55.39 27.06
CA ARG A 319 27.33 56.33 28.18
C ARG A 319 28.26 55.95 29.32
N ASP A 320 28.34 54.67 29.67
CA ASP A 320 29.22 54.17 30.71
C ASP A 320 30.71 54.32 30.33
N CYS A 321 31.04 54.13 29.05
CA CYS A 321 32.38 54.41 28.53
C CYS A 321 32.73 55.89 28.58
N ALA A 322 31.82 56.79 28.17
CA ALA A 322 32.05 58.24 28.19
C ALA A 322 32.24 58.80 29.61
N LEU A 323 31.64 58.17 30.64
CA LEU A 323 31.80 58.56 32.04
C LEU A 323 33.12 58.09 32.66
N ASN A 324 33.77 57.08 32.08
CA ASN A 324 35.02 56.51 32.60
C ASN A 324 36.29 57.03 31.90
N THR A 325 36.17 57.87 30.87
CA THR A 325 37.33 58.34 30.07
C THR A 325 38.16 59.48 30.68
N ASP A 326 37.78 60.07 31.82
CA ASP A 326 38.40 61.32 32.29
C ASP A 326 39.45 61.21 33.41
N ASN A 327 39.84 60.02 33.87
CA ASN A 327 40.87 59.92 34.90
C ASN A 327 41.65 58.60 34.84
N HIS A 328 42.64 58.46 33.96
CA HIS A 328 43.79 57.57 34.24
C HIS A 328 45.11 58.08 33.65
N PRO A 329 46.20 58.12 34.45
CA PRO A 329 47.53 58.51 33.99
C PRO A 329 48.19 57.38 33.18
N PRO A 330 49.19 57.70 32.33
CA PRO A 330 49.79 56.72 31.43
C PRO A 330 50.60 55.70 32.23
N SER A 331 50.25 54.43 32.13
CA SER A 331 51.02 53.34 32.70
C SER A 331 51.51 52.38 31.60
N SER A 332 52.82 52.13 31.67
CA SER A 332 53.55 50.94 31.21
C SER A 332 53.13 50.27 29.89
N GLN A 333 53.97 50.43 28.86
CA GLN A 333 53.90 49.80 27.52
C GLN A 333 53.65 48.27 27.48
N SER A 334 53.77 47.55 28.60
CA SER A 334 53.48 46.12 28.67
C SER A 334 51.97 45.81 28.71
N ASP A 335 51.16 46.69 29.30
CA ASP A 335 49.71 46.48 29.42
C ASP A 335 48.98 46.87 28.13
N GLU A 336 49.52 47.83 27.36
CA GLU A 336 49.04 48.18 26.02
C GLU A 336 49.15 47.00 25.04
N ILE A 337 50.23 46.22 25.11
CA ILE A 337 50.43 45.06 24.22
C ILE A 337 49.42 43.96 24.55
N ALA A 338 49.17 43.70 25.84
CA ALA A 338 48.17 42.72 26.26
C ALA A 338 46.75 43.15 25.88
N HIS A 339 46.41 44.43 26.06
CA HIS A 339 45.12 44.99 25.65
C HIS A 339 44.94 44.96 24.13
N HIS A 340 46.00 45.28 23.37
CA HIS A 340 45.97 45.21 21.91
C HIS A 340 45.77 43.76 21.42
N GLN A 341 46.43 42.80 22.06
CA GLN A 341 46.26 41.38 21.73
C GLN A 341 44.85 40.87 22.06
N GLN A 342 44.25 41.35 23.16
CA GLN A 342 42.87 41.02 23.51
C GLN A 342 41.87 41.61 22.50
N LEU A 343 42.07 42.85 22.05
CA LEU A 343 41.26 43.46 21.00
C LEU A 343 41.39 42.70 19.67
N GLN A 344 42.60 42.25 19.32
CA GLN A 344 42.83 41.43 18.14
C GLN A 344 42.08 40.09 18.22
N GLN A 345 42.13 39.39 19.36
CA GLN A 345 41.39 38.15 19.55
C GLN A 345 39.87 38.36 19.48
N GLN A 346 39.36 39.48 19.99
CA GLN A 346 37.94 39.83 19.84
C GLN A 346 37.58 40.12 18.39
N ALA A 347 38.42 40.85 17.65
CA ALA A 347 38.22 41.10 16.23
C ALA A 347 38.18 39.80 15.42
N GLU A 348 39.12 38.88 15.64
CA GLU A 348 39.15 37.56 14.99
C GLU A 348 37.90 36.73 15.31
N LYS A 349 37.41 36.81 16.55
CA LYS A 349 36.17 36.13 16.94
C LYS A 349 34.96 36.69 16.20
N TYR A 350 34.81 38.02 16.15
CA TYR A 350 33.72 38.65 15.40
C TYR A 350 33.81 38.39 13.90
N GLU A 351 35.02 38.36 13.33
CA GLU A 351 35.23 38.00 11.93
C GLU A 351 34.80 36.55 11.65
N SER A 352 35.12 35.62 12.56
CA SER A 352 34.64 34.23 12.49
C SER A 352 33.12 34.13 12.57
N GLU A 353 32.49 34.87 13.48
CA GLU A 353 31.03 34.91 13.63
C GLU A 353 30.34 35.51 12.39
N ILE A 354 30.87 36.60 11.83
CA ILE A 354 30.39 37.20 10.58
C ILE A 354 30.51 36.21 9.42
N ASN A 355 31.64 35.49 9.32
CA ASN A 355 31.83 34.49 8.27
C ASN A 355 30.83 33.31 8.41
N GLN A 356 30.59 32.85 9.64
CA GLN A 356 29.57 31.83 9.91
C GLN A 356 28.16 32.31 9.53
N GLN A 357 27.80 33.55 9.87
CA GLN A 357 26.52 34.14 9.48
C GLN A 357 26.41 34.28 7.96
N ASN A 358 27.46 34.70 7.26
CA ASN A 358 27.49 34.77 5.80
C ASN A 358 27.27 33.40 5.15
N ILE A 359 27.87 32.33 5.68
CA ILE A 359 27.64 30.95 5.20
C ILE A 359 26.18 30.54 5.41
N LEU A 360 25.58 30.88 6.56
CA LEU A 360 24.16 30.61 6.82
C LEU A 360 23.24 31.38 5.87
N ILE A 361 23.53 32.66 5.62
CA ILE A 361 22.79 33.48 4.65
C ILE A 361 22.90 32.86 3.26
N GLN A 362 24.09 32.50 2.79
CA GLN A 362 24.29 31.86 1.49
C GLN A 362 23.51 30.54 1.37
N ARG A 363 23.53 29.71 2.43
CA ARG A 363 22.77 28.45 2.47
C ARG A 363 21.27 28.70 2.38
N ASN A 364 20.77 29.70 3.11
CA ASN A 364 19.36 30.10 3.06
C ASN A 364 18.99 30.66 1.69
N THR A 365 19.81 31.50 1.07
CA THR A 365 19.59 32.03 -0.28
C THR A 365 19.47 30.90 -1.31
N ARG A 366 20.35 29.89 -1.27
CA ARG A 366 20.24 28.71 -2.15
C ARG A 366 18.94 27.93 -1.92
N ARG A 367 18.51 27.81 -0.66
CA ARG A 367 17.23 27.16 -0.31
C ARG A 367 16.03 27.95 -0.85
N TYR A 368 16.06 29.28 -0.78
CA TYR A 368 15.02 30.13 -1.36
C TYR A 368 14.95 29.97 -2.88
N GLN A 369 16.09 30.00 -3.57
CA GLN A 369 16.16 29.77 -5.01
C GLN A 369 15.61 28.39 -5.40
N GLN A 370 15.92 27.35 -4.62
CA GLN A 370 15.37 26.01 -4.85
C GLN A 370 13.84 25.98 -4.67
N LEU A 371 13.32 26.62 -3.61
CA LEU A 371 11.88 26.72 -3.39
C LEU A 371 11.18 27.50 -4.50
N GLU A 372 11.82 28.53 -5.07
CA GLU A 372 11.30 29.30 -6.20
C GLU A 372 11.20 28.44 -7.47
N VAL A 373 12.21 27.62 -7.76
CA VAL A 373 12.15 26.63 -8.86
C VAL A 373 11.03 25.61 -8.63
N ASP A 374 10.88 25.10 -7.41
CA ASP A 374 9.81 24.16 -7.07
C ASP A 374 8.41 24.79 -7.21
N ILE A 375 8.25 26.06 -6.84
CA ILE A 375 6.99 26.81 -7.05
C ILE A 375 6.66 26.92 -8.54
N HIS A 376 7.64 27.26 -9.39
CA HIS A 376 7.43 27.32 -10.83
C HIS A 376 7.04 25.94 -11.40
N ARG A 377 7.75 24.89 -10.99
CA ARG A 377 7.44 23.51 -11.40
C ARG A 377 6.03 23.09 -11.00
N LEU A 378 5.61 23.39 -9.76
CA LEU A 378 4.26 23.09 -9.28
C LEU A 378 3.19 23.91 -10.02
N SER A 379 3.50 25.16 -10.37
CA SER A 379 2.64 26.00 -11.20
C SER A 379 2.42 25.40 -12.59
N ASP A 380 3.48 24.91 -13.23
CA ASP A 380 3.39 24.26 -14.55
C ASP A 380 2.55 22.97 -14.48
N GLN A 381 2.78 22.14 -13.46
CA GLN A 381 1.99 20.92 -13.22
C GLN A 381 0.51 21.24 -12.98
N LYS A 382 0.20 22.34 -12.30
CA LYS A 382 -1.17 22.80 -12.09
C LYS A 382 -1.84 23.13 -13.44
N VAL A 383 -1.16 23.85 -14.32
CA VAL A 383 -1.68 24.21 -15.65
C VAL A 383 -1.95 22.96 -16.50
N ASP A 384 -1.05 21.97 -16.46
CA ASP A 384 -1.24 20.70 -17.17
C ASP A 384 -2.46 19.90 -16.66
N LEU A 385 -2.63 19.86 -15.34
CA LEU A 385 -3.80 19.22 -14.71
C LEU A 385 -5.09 19.95 -15.06
N GLU A 386 -5.09 21.28 -15.04
CA GLU A 386 -6.25 22.08 -15.45
C GLU A 386 -6.61 21.81 -16.92
N SER A 387 -5.63 21.75 -17.83
CA SER A 387 -5.84 21.38 -19.24
C SER A 387 -6.47 19.99 -19.39
N THR A 388 -5.98 19.02 -18.61
CA THR A 388 -6.51 17.65 -18.59
C THR A 388 -7.95 17.60 -18.08
N ILE A 389 -8.27 18.33 -17.01
CA ILE A 389 -9.63 18.44 -16.46
C ILE A 389 -10.57 19.05 -17.51
N HIS A 390 -10.18 20.16 -18.16
CA HIS A 390 -10.99 20.79 -19.21
C HIS A 390 -11.25 19.84 -20.40
N SER A 391 -10.24 19.07 -20.82
CA SER A 391 -10.40 18.05 -21.86
C SER A 391 -11.39 16.95 -21.45
N LYS A 392 -11.29 16.45 -20.21
CA LYS A 392 -12.20 15.42 -19.69
C LYS A 392 -13.62 15.94 -19.52
N SER A 393 -13.82 17.16 -19.04
CA SER A 393 -15.16 17.77 -18.94
C SER A 393 -15.83 17.89 -20.32
N ARG A 394 -15.10 18.30 -21.35
CA ARG A 394 -15.64 18.34 -22.73
C ARG A 394 -16.10 16.97 -23.23
N LEU A 395 -15.35 15.91 -22.90
CA LEU A 395 -15.70 14.54 -23.26
C LEU A 395 -16.93 14.03 -22.49
N LEU A 396 -17.11 14.44 -21.24
CA LEU A 396 -18.33 14.17 -20.48
C LEU A 396 -19.55 14.86 -21.08
N ASP A 397 -19.43 16.15 -21.40
CA ASP A 397 -20.50 16.90 -22.07
C ASP A 397 -20.92 16.26 -23.40
N GLU A 398 -19.98 15.72 -24.17
CA GLU A 398 -20.25 15.00 -25.41
C GLU A 398 -21.03 13.69 -25.15
N LYS A 399 -20.64 12.92 -24.13
CA LYS A 399 -21.34 11.69 -23.74
C LYS A 399 -22.75 11.98 -23.22
N ASP A 400 -22.94 13.02 -22.44
CA ASP A 400 -24.25 13.40 -21.91
C ASP A 400 -25.19 13.87 -23.03
N ARG A 401 -24.67 14.59 -24.02
CA ARG A 401 -25.43 14.89 -25.26
C ARG A 401 -25.85 13.61 -25.98
N ARG A 402 -24.97 12.61 -26.06
CA ARG A 402 -25.28 11.33 -26.70
C ARG A 402 -26.34 10.54 -25.94
N ILE A 403 -26.26 10.49 -24.61
CA ILE A 403 -27.27 9.85 -23.75
C ILE A 403 -28.62 10.54 -23.94
N THR A 404 -28.64 11.87 -23.95
CA THR A 404 -29.87 12.67 -24.16
C THR A 404 -30.49 12.37 -25.52
N GLN A 405 -29.69 12.26 -26.59
CA GLN A 405 -30.16 11.86 -27.92
C GLN A 405 -30.79 10.46 -27.93
N LEU A 406 -30.13 9.48 -27.30
CA LEU A 406 -30.64 8.11 -27.22
C LEU A 406 -31.95 8.03 -26.42
N HIS A 407 -32.06 8.80 -25.34
CA HIS A 407 -33.27 8.86 -24.53
C HIS A 407 -34.46 9.43 -25.32
N LEU A 408 -34.25 10.49 -26.11
CA LEU A 408 -35.26 11.03 -27.04
C LEU A 408 -35.67 10.01 -28.12
N GLN A 409 -34.72 9.24 -28.65
CA GLN A 409 -35.01 8.17 -29.61
C GLN A 409 -35.85 7.04 -28.99
N LEU A 410 -35.50 6.59 -27.79
CA LEU A 410 -36.29 5.58 -27.06
C LEU A 410 -37.70 6.08 -26.74
N GLN A 411 -37.83 7.34 -26.31
CA GLN A 411 -39.14 7.94 -26.00
C GLN A 411 -40.03 8.03 -27.23
N SER A 412 -39.50 8.45 -28.39
CA SER A 412 -40.26 8.48 -29.64
C SER A 412 -40.66 7.07 -30.11
N GLN A 413 -39.79 6.07 -29.95
CA GLN A 413 -40.11 4.67 -30.25
C GLN A 413 -41.20 4.10 -29.33
N LYS A 414 -41.19 4.49 -28.04
CA LYS A 414 -42.20 4.08 -27.06
C LYS A 414 -43.57 4.68 -27.35
N GLN A 415 -43.63 5.96 -27.75
CA GLN A 415 -44.87 6.60 -28.19
C GLN A 415 -45.45 5.96 -29.46
N ALA A 416 -44.60 5.59 -30.41
CA ALA A 416 -45.04 4.88 -31.62
C ALA A 416 -45.61 3.46 -31.32
N SER A 417 -45.22 2.85 -30.20
CA SER A 417 -45.62 1.49 -29.83
C SER A 417 -46.88 1.41 -28.95
N GLN A 418 -47.35 2.53 -28.39
CA GLN A 418 -48.44 2.56 -27.41
C GLN A 418 -49.87 2.49 -28.00
N THR A 419 -50.05 2.59 -29.31
CA THR A 419 -51.39 2.62 -29.93
C THR A 419 -51.99 1.24 -30.25
N SER A 420 -51.25 0.13 -30.09
CA SER A 420 -51.65 -1.14 -30.72
C SER A 420 -52.16 -2.28 -29.85
N ASN A 421 -52.13 -2.29 -28.51
CA ASN A 421 -52.65 -3.46 -27.77
C ASN A 421 -53.04 -3.19 -26.31
N ARG A 422 -54.35 -3.11 -26.04
CA ARG A 422 -54.93 -2.92 -24.70
C ARG A 422 -55.11 -4.21 -23.89
N TYR A 423 -55.23 -5.36 -24.54
CA TYR A 423 -55.50 -6.65 -23.87
C TYR A 423 -54.24 -7.38 -23.36
N ASP A 424 -53.06 -7.01 -23.84
CA ASP A 424 -51.76 -7.57 -23.38
C ASP A 424 -51.23 -6.87 -22.09
N THR A 425 -51.93 -5.84 -21.64
CA THR A 425 -51.47 -4.99 -20.52
C THR A 425 -51.62 -5.68 -19.17
N GLN A 426 -52.74 -6.39 -18.94
CA GLN A 426 -53.01 -7.06 -17.66
C GLN A 426 -52.07 -8.25 -17.40
N LEU A 427 -51.75 -9.02 -18.45
CA LEU A 427 -50.83 -10.17 -18.31
C LEU A 427 -49.42 -9.68 -18.00
N ARG A 428 -48.94 -8.63 -18.70
CA ARG A 428 -47.66 -7.98 -18.40
C ARG A 428 -47.62 -7.37 -17.01
N GLU A 429 -48.75 -6.83 -16.53
CA GLU A 429 -48.83 -6.24 -15.21
C GLU A 429 -48.78 -7.30 -14.09
N GLN A 430 -49.41 -8.47 -14.29
CA GLN A 430 -49.24 -9.63 -13.40
C GLN A 430 -47.81 -10.17 -13.43
N GLU A 431 -47.20 -10.29 -14.61
CA GLU A 431 -45.81 -10.76 -14.73
C GLU A 431 -44.82 -9.78 -14.10
N LYS A 432 -45.07 -8.47 -14.24
CA LYS A 432 -44.31 -7.41 -13.56
C LYS A 432 -44.44 -7.53 -12.04
N LYS A 433 -45.64 -7.80 -11.50
CA LYS A 433 -45.83 -8.04 -10.06
C LYS A 433 -45.04 -9.26 -9.59
N ARG A 434 -45.10 -10.38 -10.30
CA ARG A 434 -44.34 -11.60 -9.96
C ARG A 434 -42.83 -11.37 -9.99
N LEU A 435 -42.32 -10.65 -11.00
CA LEU A 435 -40.91 -10.28 -11.05
C LEU A 435 -40.53 -9.35 -9.91
N ASN A 436 -41.39 -8.40 -9.55
CA ASN A 436 -41.16 -7.47 -8.46
C ASN A 436 -41.13 -8.19 -7.10
N GLU A 437 -42.03 -9.14 -6.86
CA GLU A 437 -42.01 -9.97 -5.64
C GLU A 437 -40.75 -10.84 -5.57
N SER A 438 -40.35 -11.46 -6.69
CA SER A 438 -39.10 -12.23 -6.76
C SER A 438 -37.86 -11.36 -6.53
N PHE A 439 -37.87 -10.13 -7.03
CA PHE A 439 -36.81 -9.15 -6.80
C PHE A 439 -36.77 -8.74 -5.32
N GLN A 440 -37.91 -8.39 -4.72
CA GLN A 440 -38.01 -8.04 -3.30
C GLN A 440 -37.56 -9.18 -2.37
N GLN A 441 -37.88 -10.43 -2.69
CA GLN A 441 -37.39 -11.59 -1.93
C GLN A 441 -35.87 -11.75 -2.02
N ARG A 442 -35.31 -11.55 -3.22
CA ARG A 442 -33.86 -11.60 -3.42
C ARG A 442 -33.18 -10.47 -2.65
N GLU A 443 -33.71 -9.25 -2.76
CA GLU A 443 -33.23 -8.08 -2.04
C GLU A 443 -33.28 -8.31 -0.52
N ALA A 444 -34.38 -8.83 0.02
CA ALA A 444 -34.51 -9.16 1.45
C ALA A 444 -33.51 -10.25 1.92
N CYS A 445 -33.23 -11.24 1.08
CA CYS A 445 -32.23 -12.27 1.39
C CYS A 445 -30.81 -11.66 1.39
N TRP A 446 -30.51 -10.79 0.44
CA TRP A 446 -29.24 -10.07 0.39
C TRP A 446 -29.07 -9.13 1.57
N THR A 447 -30.07 -8.35 1.95
CA THR A 447 -29.98 -7.46 3.12
C THR A 447 -29.80 -8.25 4.41
N SER A 448 -30.51 -9.37 4.59
CA SER A 448 -30.31 -10.25 5.74
C SER A 448 -28.90 -10.87 5.76
N HIS A 449 -28.36 -11.26 4.60
CA HIS A 449 -26.99 -11.75 4.50
C HIS A 449 -25.95 -10.67 4.86
N THR A 450 -26.14 -9.45 4.37
CA THR A 450 -25.29 -8.30 4.68
C THR A 450 -25.30 -7.99 6.17
N HIS A 451 -26.48 -7.91 6.80
CA HIS A 451 -26.58 -7.70 8.25
C HIS A 451 -25.88 -8.79 9.04
N LYS A 452 -26.02 -10.07 8.66
CA LYS A 452 -25.30 -11.16 9.32
C LYS A 452 -23.77 -11.01 9.19
N LYS A 453 -23.28 -10.39 8.11
CA LYS A 453 -21.85 -10.11 7.94
C LYS A 453 -21.40 -8.89 8.73
N GLU A 454 -22.23 -7.86 8.83
CA GLU A 454 -22.02 -6.72 9.71
C GLU A 454 -21.92 -7.18 11.18
N ASP A 455 -22.86 -8.00 11.66
CA ASP A 455 -22.83 -8.57 13.01
C ASP A 455 -21.53 -9.37 13.29
N GLN A 456 -21.04 -10.12 12.29
CA GLN A 456 -19.78 -10.86 12.39
C GLN A 456 -18.56 -9.93 12.45
N PHE A 457 -18.59 -8.81 11.73
CA PHE A 457 -17.51 -7.82 11.79
C PHE A 457 -17.54 -7.06 13.11
N ASP A 458 -18.72 -6.73 13.65
CA ASP A 458 -18.86 -6.08 14.94
C ASP A 458 -18.35 -6.96 16.08
N GLU A 459 -18.66 -8.27 16.07
CA GLU A 459 -18.12 -9.23 17.05
C GLU A 459 -16.58 -9.34 16.95
N LEU A 460 -16.05 -9.35 15.72
CA LEU A 460 -14.61 -9.38 15.48
C LEU A 460 -13.93 -8.10 15.99
N LEU A 461 -14.51 -6.93 15.72
CA LEU A 461 -14.01 -5.64 16.20
C LEU A 461 -14.03 -5.57 17.73
N GLU A 462 -15.10 -6.03 18.37
CA GLU A 462 -15.17 -6.10 19.83
C GLU A 462 -14.07 -7.01 20.41
N SER A 463 -13.76 -8.13 19.74
CA SER A 463 -12.66 -9.02 20.15
C SER A 463 -11.28 -8.36 20.01
N PHE A 464 -11.07 -7.57 18.95
CA PHE A 464 -9.83 -6.82 18.73
C PHE A 464 -9.67 -5.69 19.76
N ASP A 465 -10.75 -4.98 20.09
CA ASP A 465 -10.73 -3.94 21.12
C ASP A 465 -10.41 -4.54 22.49
N ARG A 466 -10.99 -5.69 22.84
CA ARG A 466 -10.63 -6.42 24.07
C ARG A 466 -9.15 -6.82 24.10
N LEU A 467 -8.63 -7.35 23.00
CA LEU A 467 -7.21 -7.75 22.92
C LEU A 467 -6.27 -6.54 22.99
N THR A 468 -6.66 -5.42 22.37
CA THR A 468 -5.89 -4.17 22.40
C THR A 468 -5.89 -3.57 23.80
N ASN A 469 -7.03 -3.58 24.50
CA ASN A 469 -7.12 -3.16 25.90
C ASN A 469 -6.25 -4.02 26.80
N MET A 470 -6.29 -5.34 26.65
CA MET A 470 -5.44 -6.25 27.41
C MET A 470 -3.95 -6.01 27.14
N ALA A 471 -3.56 -5.75 25.89
CA ALA A 471 -2.17 -5.41 25.55
C ALA A 471 -1.72 -4.08 26.21
N MET A 472 -2.59 -3.07 26.22
CA MET A 472 -2.32 -1.79 26.89
C MET A 472 -2.19 -1.94 28.42
N GLU A 473 -2.98 -2.81 29.04
CA GLU A 473 -2.84 -3.14 30.47
C GLU A 473 -1.48 -3.78 30.76
N PHE A 474 -1.05 -4.76 29.94
CA PHE A 474 0.28 -5.37 30.08
C PHE A 474 1.42 -4.36 29.92
N ASP A 475 1.33 -3.43 28.96
CA ASP A 475 2.33 -2.37 28.80
C ASP A 475 2.34 -1.41 30.01
N THR A 476 1.18 -1.11 30.57
CA THR A 476 1.07 -0.27 31.77
C THR A 476 1.73 -0.93 32.97
N ASP A 477 1.48 -2.23 33.18
CA ASP A 477 2.11 -3.00 34.26
C ASP A 477 3.62 -3.15 34.03
N ARG A 478 4.05 -3.41 32.80
CA ARG A 478 5.47 -3.41 32.42
C ARG A 478 6.15 -2.09 32.80
N MET A 479 5.55 -0.95 32.46
CA MET A 479 6.09 0.37 32.83
C MET A 479 6.19 0.56 34.35
N ARG A 480 5.23 0.03 35.13
CA ARG A 480 5.28 0.06 36.60
C ARG A 480 6.44 -0.79 37.13
N TYR A 481 6.64 -1.98 36.57
CA TYR A 481 7.76 -2.84 36.94
C TYR A 481 9.11 -2.21 36.56
N ASP A 482 9.25 -1.63 35.37
CA ASP A 482 10.48 -0.95 34.94
C ASP A 482 10.81 0.25 35.87
N LYS A 483 9.80 1.02 36.27
CA LYS A 483 9.97 2.10 37.24
C LYS A 483 10.40 1.56 38.61
N ARG A 484 9.81 0.45 39.07
CA ARG A 484 10.17 -0.19 40.34
C ARG A 484 11.59 -0.74 40.32
N ILE A 485 12.00 -1.39 39.22
CA ILE A 485 13.36 -1.88 39.00
C ILE A 485 14.34 -0.71 39.03
N SER A 486 14.03 0.39 38.34
CA SER A 486 14.87 1.59 38.33
C SER A 486 15.03 2.20 39.72
N GLN A 487 13.95 2.26 40.51
CA GLN A 487 14.01 2.71 41.91
C GLN A 487 14.85 1.79 42.79
N LEU A 488 14.69 0.46 42.66
CA LEU A 488 15.48 -0.51 43.41
C LEU A 488 16.96 -0.41 43.04
N ASN A 489 17.29 -0.29 41.76
CA ASN A 489 18.66 -0.10 41.29
C ASN A 489 19.29 1.20 41.83
N HIS A 490 18.50 2.28 41.89
CA HIS A 490 18.95 3.54 42.49
C HIS A 490 19.25 3.36 43.98
N ASN A 491 18.33 2.77 44.74
CA ASN A 491 18.51 2.50 46.17
C ASN A 491 19.72 1.59 46.44
N VAL A 492 19.93 0.57 45.60
CA VAL A 492 21.12 -0.32 45.70
C VAL A 492 22.39 0.49 45.47
N SER A 493 22.42 1.34 44.44
CA SER A 493 23.58 2.20 44.15
C SER A 493 23.86 3.20 45.29
N GLU A 494 22.83 3.79 45.89
CA GLU A 494 22.97 4.65 47.08
C GLU A 494 23.55 3.89 48.27
N LEU A 495 23.03 2.70 48.59
CA LEU A 495 23.54 1.86 49.67
C LEU A 495 24.97 1.38 49.41
N GLU A 496 25.32 1.07 48.16
CA GLU A 496 26.69 0.75 47.75
C GLU A 496 27.63 1.94 48.00
N MET A 497 27.21 3.15 47.64
CA MET A 497 27.98 4.38 47.87
C MET A 497 28.13 4.71 49.36
N GLU A 498 27.07 4.52 50.16
CA GLU A 498 27.13 4.67 51.62
C GLU A 498 28.10 3.65 52.24
N LEU A 499 28.04 2.39 51.82
CA LEU A 499 28.91 1.33 52.28
C LEU A 499 30.38 1.62 51.93
N ILE A 500 30.66 2.11 50.72
CA ILE A 500 31.99 2.56 50.30
C ILE A 500 32.44 3.74 51.19
N THR A 501 31.58 4.72 51.42
CA THR A 501 31.88 5.88 52.28
C THR A 501 32.19 5.46 53.72
N HIS A 502 31.43 4.53 54.29
CA HIS A 502 31.69 3.98 55.62
C HIS A 502 32.99 3.17 55.67
N LYS A 503 33.30 2.37 54.64
CA LYS A 503 34.59 1.69 54.51
C LYS A 503 35.75 2.69 54.49
N ILE A 504 35.63 3.77 53.73
CA ILE A 504 36.62 4.86 53.68
C ILE A 504 36.74 5.57 55.04
N LYS A 505 35.63 5.85 55.72
CA LYS A 505 35.66 6.45 57.07
C LYS A 505 36.30 5.54 58.11
N ARG A 506 36.22 4.22 57.95
CA ARG A 506 36.79 3.23 58.88
C ARG A 506 38.28 2.94 58.61
N LEU A 507 38.75 3.15 57.37
CA LEU A 507 40.17 3.08 57.02
C LEU A 507 40.96 4.02 57.94
N GLY A 508 41.86 3.44 58.75
CA GLY A 508 42.71 4.19 59.70
C GLY A 508 42.20 4.38 61.13
N PHE A 509 40.97 3.93 61.48
CA PHE A 509 40.43 4.04 62.86
C PHE A 509 40.40 2.72 63.66
N ASN A 510 40.83 1.59 63.08
CA ASN A 510 40.64 0.28 63.72
C ASN A 510 41.67 -0.06 64.81
N ASN A 511 42.76 0.70 64.98
CA ASN A 511 43.77 0.47 66.03
C ASN A 511 44.07 1.78 66.78
N GLN A 512 44.24 1.74 68.11
CA GLN A 512 44.53 2.91 68.97
C GLN A 512 45.89 3.59 68.69
N GLU A 513 46.65 3.10 67.71
CA GLU A 513 47.92 3.67 67.28
C GLU A 513 47.72 4.57 66.05
N PRO A 514 48.43 5.71 65.96
CA PRO A 514 48.32 6.61 64.82
C PRO A 514 48.64 5.85 63.52
N PRO A 515 47.74 5.89 62.51
CA PRO A 515 47.84 5.04 61.33
C PRO A 515 49.13 5.33 60.58
N THR A 516 49.99 4.32 60.46
CA THR A 516 51.22 4.40 59.66
C THR A 516 50.83 4.38 58.18
N THR A 517 51.48 5.21 57.36
CA THR A 517 51.21 5.29 55.90
C THR A 517 51.34 3.95 55.16
N GLN A 518 52.14 3.01 55.69
CA GLN A 518 52.23 1.65 55.14
C GLN A 518 50.97 0.82 55.34
N LEU A 519 50.29 0.93 56.50
CA LEU A 519 49.04 0.25 56.80
C LEU A 519 47.91 0.76 55.89
N LEU A 520 47.77 2.08 55.73
CA LEU A 520 46.79 2.67 54.81
C LEU A 520 47.01 2.21 53.36
N ARG A 521 48.26 2.12 52.89
CA ARG A 521 48.56 1.60 51.54
C ARG A 521 48.25 0.11 51.39
N LYS A 522 48.35 -0.68 52.46
CA LYS A 522 47.97 -2.09 52.46
C LYS A 522 46.45 -2.24 52.43
N GLU A 523 45.74 -1.51 53.29
CA GLU A 523 44.27 -1.54 53.33
C GLU A 523 43.64 -0.98 52.04
N PHE A 524 44.21 0.08 51.45
CA PHE A 524 43.75 0.59 50.16
C PHE A 524 43.92 -0.44 49.04
N ARG A 525 45.07 -1.13 48.99
CA ARG A 525 45.29 -2.20 48.01
C ARG A 525 44.33 -3.36 48.20
N GLN A 526 44.03 -3.72 49.45
CA GLN A 526 43.02 -4.72 49.75
C GLN A 526 41.63 -4.26 49.27
N LEU A 527 41.22 -3.03 49.57
CA LEU A 527 39.93 -2.49 49.13
C LEU A 527 39.81 -2.49 47.59
N VAL A 528 40.85 -2.12 46.86
CA VAL A 528 40.86 -2.16 45.38
C VAL A 528 40.78 -3.61 44.87
N ALA A 529 41.48 -4.55 45.53
CA ALA A 529 41.39 -5.97 45.18
C ALA A 529 39.97 -6.50 45.40
N ASP A 530 39.36 -6.20 46.55
CA ASP A 530 37.98 -6.60 46.88
C ASP A 530 36.97 -6.02 45.88
N ILE A 531 37.13 -4.75 45.46
CA ILE A 531 36.27 -4.13 44.43
C ILE A 531 36.43 -4.86 43.09
N LYS A 532 37.66 -5.19 42.70
CA LYS A 532 37.94 -5.89 41.45
C LYS A 532 37.36 -7.31 41.46
N GLU A 533 37.48 -8.02 42.57
CA GLU A 533 36.91 -9.36 42.76
C GLU A 533 35.38 -9.31 42.72
N ALA A 534 34.75 -8.37 43.42
CA ALA A 534 33.30 -8.19 43.38
C ALA A 534 32.79 -7.87 41.97
N HIS A 535 33.50 -7.03 41.21
CA HIS A 535 33.15 -6.73 39.82
C HIS A 535 33.30 -7.95 38.91
N GLN A 536 34.35 -8.75 39.11
CA GLN A 536 34.56 -9.99 38.37
C GLN A 536 33.43 -11.01 38.62
N ILE A 537 33.04 -11.20 39.88
CA ILE A 537 31.91 -12.09 40.25
C ILE A 537 30.61 -11.61 39.59
N ARG A 538 30.34 -10.29 39.61
CA ARG A 538 29.16 -9.71 38.94
C ARG A 538 29.17 -10.00 37.43
N MET A 539 30.31 -9.80 36.77
CA MET A 539 30.46 -10.08 35.33
C MET A 539 30.24 -11.57 35.00
N GLU A 540 30.71 -12.48 35.87
CA GLU A 540 30.50 -13.92 35.70
C GLU A 540 29.02 -14.30 35.88
N GLN A 541 28.34 -13.73 36.88
CA GLN A 541 26.90 -13.93 37.09
C GLN A 541 26.08 -13.41 35.91
N GLU A 542 26.37 -12.20 35.41
CA GLU A 542 25.70 -11.65 34.22
C GLU A 542 25.94 -12.54 32.99
N ALA A 543 27.15 -13.05 32.80
CA ALA A 543 27.46 -13.96 31.70
C ALA A 543 26.70 -15.30 31.81
N GLU A 544 26.54 -15.84 33.03
CA GLU A 544 25.79 -17.07 33.28
C GLU A 544 24.27 -16.86 33.09
N GLU A 545 23.73 -15.73 33.53
CA GLU A 545 22.32 -15.36 33.30
C GLU A 545 22.03 -15.17 31.81
N ILE A 546 22.92 -14.51 31.06
CA ILE A 546 22.81 -14.39 29.61
C ILE A 546 22.80 -15.78 28.95
N ARG A 547 23.68 -16.71 29.34
CA ARG A 547 23.66 -18.08 28.80
C ARG A 547 22.35 -18.80 29.13
N ARG A 548 21.83 -18.64 30.34
CA ARG A 548 20.56 -19.24 30.76
C ARG A 548 19.38 -18.70 29.95
N LEU A 549 19.32 -17.40 29.73
CA LEU A 549 18.29 -16.76 28.91
C LEU A 549 18.39 -17.17 27.44
N GLN A 550 19.61 -17.34 26.91
CA GLN A 550 19.82 -17.86 25.55
C GLN A 550 19.28 -19.29 25.41
N LEU A 551 19.54 -20.17 26.38
CA LEU A 551 18.99 -21.54 26.38
C LEU A 551 17.45 -21.55 26.44
N GLN A 552 16.84 -20.68 27.25
CA GLN A 552 15.39 -20.57 27.32
C GLN A 552 14.78 -20.04 26.02
N LEU A 553 15.43 -19.07 25.37
CA LEU A 553 15.00 -18.58 24.06
C LEU A 553 15.11 -19.66 22.99
N GLU A 554 16.16 -20.49 23.03
CA GLU A 554 16.31 -21.64 22.13
C GLU A 554 15.21 -22.69 22.36
N GLU A 555 14.85 -22.99 23.61
CA GLU A 555 13.75 -23.89 23.95
C GLU A 555 12.38 -23.34 23.50
N LEU A 556 12.12 -22.05 23.73
CA LEU A 556 10.91 -21.39 23.23
C LEU A 556 10.85 -21.36 21.70
N HIS A 557 11.98 -21.15 21.04
CA HIS A 557 12.05 -21.19 19.59
C HIS A 557 11.76 -22.60 19.06
N ASN A 558 12.33 -23.64 19.67
CA ASN A 558 12.11 -25.03 19.28
C ASN A 558 10.67 -25.49 19.53
N THR A 559 10.07 -25.09 20.66
CA THR A 559 8.66 -25.38 20.95
C THR A 559 7.72 -24.66 19.98
N ASN A 560 7.96 -23.39 19.69
CA ASN A 560 7.15 -22.62 18.74
C ASN A 560 7.28 -23.16 17.30
N HIS A 561 8.47 -23.59 16.91
CA HIS A 561 8.69 -24.26 15.62
C HIS A 561 7.92 -25.58 15.52
N ASN A 562 7.94 -26.40 16.59
CA ASN A 562 7.16 -27.63 16.66
C ASN A 562 5.64 -27.39 16.66
N THR A 563 5.13 -26.35 17.32
CA THR A 563 3.70 -26.02 17.28
C THR A 563 3.27 -25.53 15.91
N ALA A 564 4.09 -24.70 15.26
CA ALA A 564 3.84 -24.26 13.88
C ALA A 564 3.80 -25.45 12.92
N TYR A 565 4.73 -26.40 13.07
CA TYR A 565 4.75 -27.63 12.25
C TYR A 565 3.51 -28.50 12.46
N LYS A 566 3.07 -28.68 13.72
CA LYS A 566 1.81 -29.40 14.03
C LYS A 566 0.59 -28.72 13.43
N TYR A 567 0.52 -27.39 13.48
CA TYR A 567 -0.58 -26.64 12.89
C TYR A 567 -0.63 -26.81 11.37
N GLN A 568 0.54 -26.78 10.72
CA GLN A 568 0.67 -27.01 9.29
C GLN A 568 0.25 -28.43 8.89
N GLN A 569 0.64 -29.45 9.67
CA GLN A 569 0.15 -30.82 9.47
C GLN A 569 -1.37 -30.92 9.65
N HIS A 570 -1.94 -30.25 10.65
CA HIS A 570 -3.38 -30.27 10.89
C HIS A 570 -4.18 -29.66 9.73
N ILE A 571 -3.67 -28.56 9.15
CA ILE A 571 -4.22 -27.96 7.93
C ILE A 571 -4.14 -28.94 6.75
N SER A 572 -2.99 -29.59 6.53
CA SER A 572 -2.83 -30.57 5.45
C SER A 572 -3.80 -31.75 5.59
N THR A 573 -3.97 -32.28 6.80
CA THR A 573 -4.92 -33.39 7.03
C THR A 573 -6.39 -32.98 6.85
N GLN A 574 -6.74 -31.72 7.12
CA GLN A 574 -8.10 -31.23 6.83
C GLN A 574 -8.31 -31.05 5.33
N THR A 575 -7.32 -30.56 4.57
CA THR A 575 -7.46 -30.41 3.12
C THR A 575 -7.61 -31.74 2.39
N ASP A 576 -7.03 -32.82 2.91
CA ASP A 576 -7.19 -34.17 2.35
C ASP A 576 -8.57 -34.79 2.65
N TYR A 577 -9.31 -34.29 3.64
CA TYR A 577 -10.67 -34.75 3.97
C TYR A 577 -11.74 -34.10 3.10
N TRP A 578 -11.41 -33.01 2.40
CA TRP A 578 -12.33 -32.26 1.53
C TRP A 578 -12.11 -32.50 0.03
N ASN A 579 -11.11 -33.30 -0.33
CA ASN A 579 -10.89 -33.84 -1.68
C ASN A 579 -11.37 -35.28 -1.75
#